data_AF-A0AAD5Q0N8-F1
#
_entry.id   AF-A0AAD5Q0N8-F1
#
_cell.length_a   1.000
_cell.length_b   1.000
_cell.length_c   1.000
_cell.angle_alpha   90.00
_cell.angle_beta   90.00
_cell.angle_gamma   90.00
#
_symmetry.space_group_name_H-M   'P 1'
#
loop_
_entity.id
_entity.type
_entity.pdbx_description
1 polymer ?
#
loop_
_entity_poly.entity_id
_entity_poly.type
_entity_poly.pdbx_seq_one_letter_code
_entity_poly.pdbx_strand_id
1 'polypeptide(L)'
;MDEVRLLVCSAFKKLFKDDKKGEISLHAVRQVNHLVKNKRHHQIPPDCLDILIALRIKDVNLDKEREEEINRYKTLTRKEKLLILSKTERRRRKKIERLEKEIVVARAEHSKGSKSKYRTETVKLVFTIYFRILKMDPKSGLMGVVLQGLAKFAHTINVDFFTDLVEVFNKVIANDQLVYRQCLYAIQKVTEYVGAKEENVDIFTVMSSSPSRYHSVDVRYSAHGSPYYDPDKLNGLTATHQDELERLLDAEVLMFGIDECLYEKNSICSEGSCTNRLQITEQPYRVTTNTSTFVGVDARIVPECVCLADEYLSSSSCSATSCLNGGTCTGDAAQPFRCIDGFQGPRCKGLDVSFGGTGWAWYDPLPTCASGYLSLTVIAQTGNGLILYSGPTAVPPDTTVSDFLAVELREGSPVLYLDLGSGTKRLELPDRSRNLVDGKAHDLEISWNQRSVQMRLGQCSDGQPYCSASSSLVGSNEYLNVNGPLQVGGITADLQKLQLALNWGSIPTDIGFSGCLQNLTFNGLTYNLYDPGFFKTPRLLAPVSSCPSRRVVLAGN
;
A
#
# COMPACT_ATOMS: atom_id res chain seq x y z
N MET A 1 -16.64 0.34 -47.89
CA MET A 1 -16.43 1.63 -47.20
C MET A 1 -15.45 1.50 -46.01
N ASP A 2 -15.47 0.39 -45.28
CA ASP A 2 -14.64 0.20 -44.07
C ASP A 2 -13.14 0.11 -44.36
N GLU A 3 -12.73 -0.45 -45.49
CA GLU A 3 -11.31 -0.60 -45.87
C GLU A 3 -10.63 0.76 -46.14
N VAL A 4 -11.34 1.67 -46.83
CA VAL A 4 -10.88 3.06 -47.05
C VAL A 4 -10.80 3.81 -45.72
N ARG A 5 -11.76 3.60 -44.81
CA ARG A 5 -11.74 4.21 -43.46
C ARG A 5 -10.51 3.78 -42.67
N LEU A 6 -10.20 2.48 -42.64
CA LEU A 6 -9.02 1.96 -41.92
C LEU A 6 -7.71 2.46 -42.53
N LEU A 7 -7.62 2.54 -43.86
CA LEU A 7 -6.46 3.09 -44.57
C LEU A 7 -6.24 4.57 -44.20
N VAL A 8 -7.31 5.37 -44.19
CA VAL A 8 -7.26 6.77 -43.76
C VAL A 8 -6.84 6.88 -42.29
N CYS A 9 -7.40 6.06 -41.39
CA CYS A 9 -7.02 6.07 -39.98
C CYS A 9 -5.53 5.72 -39.78
N SER A 10 -5.01 4.75 -40.53
CA SER A 10 -3.58 4.40 -40.54
C SER A 10 -2.71 5.56 -41.04
N ALA A 11 -3.15 6.27 -42.09
CA ALA A 11 -2.46 7.46 -42.59
C ALA A 11 -2.39 8.59 -41.55
N PHE A 12 -3.48 8.86 -40.82
CA PHE A 12 -3.48 9.82 -39.71
C PHE A 12 -2.55 9.38 -38.56
N LYS A 13 -2.57 8.10 -38.18
CA LYS A 13 -1.64 7.56 -37.17
C LYS A 13 -0.17 7.72 -37.59
N LYS A 14 0.13 7.55 -38.88
CA LYS A 14 1.47 7.78 -39.45
C LYS A 14 1.83 9.27 -39.46
N LEU A 15 0.90 10.13 -39.89
CA LEU A 15 1.05 11.59 -39.89
C LEU A 15 1.44 12.12 -38.49
N PHE A 16 0.73 11.67 -37.44
CA PHE A 16 1.00 12.07 -36.06
C PHE A 16 2.35 11.57 -35.52
N LYS A 17 2.87 10.47 -36.07
CA LYS A 17 4.22 9.97 -35.76
C LYS A 17 5.30 10.74 -36.52
N ASP A 18 5.03 11.17 -37.75
CA ASP A 18 6.05 11.80 -38.61
C ASP A 18 6.17 13.31 -38.36
N ASP A 19 5.11 13.97 -37.88
CA ASP A 19 5.09 15.41 -37.59
C ASP A 19 5.82 15.76 -36.28
N LYS A 20 7.10 16.11 -36.40
CA LYS A 20 7.95 16.53 -35.28
C LYS A 20 7.67 17.95 -34.79
N LYS A 21 7.04 18.81 -35.60
CA LYS A 21 6.76 20.22 -35.25
C LYS A 21 5.41 20.39 -34.55
N GLY A 22 4.46 19.52 -34.83
CA GLY A 22 3.11 19.50 -34.23
C GLY A 22 2.10 20.40 -34.95
N GLU A 23 2.51 21.13 -35.98
CA GLU A 23 1.66 22.04 -36.75
C GLU A 23 0.64 21.28 -37.59
N ILE A 24 1.09 20.25 -38.32
CA ILE A 24 0.24 19.43 -39.18
C ILE A 24 -0.71 18.58 -38.30
N SER A 25 -0.20 18.10 -37.17
CA SER A 25 -0.97 17.38 -36.16
C SER A 25 -2.11 18.24 -35.61
N LEU A 26 -1.84 19.51 -35.27
CA LEU A 26 -2.86 20.45 -34.80
C LEU A 26 -3.96 20.66 -35.86
N HIS A 27 -3.60 20.82 -37.13
CA HIS A 27 -4.56 20.95 -38.22
C HIS A 27 -5.43 19.69 -38.38
N ALA A 28 -4.83 18.51 -38.29
CA ALA A 28 -5.56 17.24 -38.33
C ALA A 28 -6.54 17.09 -37.15
N VAL A 29 -6.13 17.44 -35.92
CA VAL A 29 -7.01 17.40 -34.74
C VAL A 29 -8.16 18.40 -34.85
N ARG A 30 -7.96 19.57 -35.50
CA ARG A 30 -9.05 20.51 -35.82
C ARG A 30 -10.11 19.90 -36.73
N GLN A 31 -9.71 19.09 -37.70
CA GLN A 31 -10.66 18.38 -38.57
C GLN A 31 -11.44 17.31 -37.79
N VAL A 32 -10.77 16.58 -36.88
CA VAL A 32 -11.46 15.62 -36.00
C VAL A 32 -12.48 16.34 -35.10
N ASN A 33 -12.12 17.50 -34.52
CA ASN A 33 -13.06 18.30 -33.74
C ASN A 33 -14.27 18.76 -34.57
N HIS A 34 -14.06 19.14 -35.83
CA HIS A 34 -15.14 19.53 -36.74
C HIS A 34 -16.07 18.34 -37.05
N LEU A 35 -15.51 17.16 -37.28
CA LEU A 35 -16.27 15.93 -37.47
C LEU A 35 -17.16 15.61 -36.27
N VAL A 36 -16.61 15.71 -35.05
CA VAL A 36 -17.33 15.44 -33.80
C VAL A 36 -18.41 16.49 -33.51
N LYS A 37 -18.23 17.74 -33.96
CA LYS A 37 -19.27 18.79 -33.82
C LYS A 37 -20.45 18.59 -34.77
N ASN A 38 -20.21 18.09 -35.98
CA ASN A 38 -21.18 18.12 -37.06
C ASN A 38 -21.93 16.79 -37.29
N LYS A 39 -21.39 15.68 -36.79
CA LYS A 39 -22.03 14.36 -36.91
C LYS A 39 -22.58 13.90 -35.56
N ARG A 40 -23.68 13.13 -35.59
CA ARG A 40 -24.20 12.46 -34.39
C ARG A 40 -23.20 11.37 -33.93
N HIS A 41 -23.00 11.22 -32.62
CA HIS A 41 -21.98 10.32 -32.05
C HIS A 41 -22.11 8.86 -32.50
N HIS A 42 -23.34 8.33 -32.62
CA HIS A 42 -23.61 6.99 -33.12
C HIS A 42 -23.19 6.75 -34.60
N GLN A 43 -22.89 7.81 -35.36
CA GLN A 43 -22.44 7.74 -36.75
C GLN A 43 -20.91 7.85 -36.88
N ILE A 44 -20.20 8.04 -35.76
CA ILE A 44 -18.74 8.15 -35.73
C ILE A 44 -18.20 6.78 -35.28
N PRO A 45 -17.43 6.07 -36.12
CA PRO A 45 -16.77 4.85 -35.69
C PRO A 45 -15.67 5.15 -34.64
N PRO A 46 -15.45 4.28 -33.64
CA PRO A 46 -14.44 4.46 -32.60
C PRO A 46 -13.02 4.67 -33.17
N ASP A 47 -12.69 4.01 -34.28
CA ASP A 47 -11.40 4.12 -34.98
C ASP A 47 -11.04 5.56 -35.36
N CYS A 48 -12.04 6.40 -35.63
CA CYS A 48 -11.86 7.80 -36.02
C CYS A 48 -11.38 8.68 -34.85
N LEU A 49 -11.56 8.23 -33.60
CA LEU A 49 -11.02 8.87 -32.39
C LEU A 49 -9.75 8.19 -31.91
N ASP A 50 -9.59 6.88 -32.16
CA ASP A 50 -8.38 6.11 -31.80
C ASP A 50 -7.12 6.64 -32.50
N ILE A 51 -7.26 7.33 -33.65
CA ILE A 51 -6.13 8.04 -34.27
C ILE A 51 -5.49 9.08 -33.32
N LEU A 52 -6.27 9.70 -32.43
CA LEU A 52 -5.78 10.73 -31.51
C LEU A 52 -4.81 10.14 -30.47
N ILE A 53 -4.94 8.86 -30.16
CA ILE A 53 -4.02 8.13 -29.27
C ILE A 53 -2.62 8.08 -29.90
N ALA A 54 -2.46 8.14 -31.22
CA ALA A 54 -1.14 8.14 -31.86
C ALA A 54 -0.37 9.48 -31.74
N LEU A 55 -0.99 10.53 -31.19
CA LEU A 55 -0.32 11.81 -30.94
C LEU A 55 0.86 11.64 -29.96
N ARG A 56 2.01 12.21 -30.33
CA ARG A 56 3.23 12.21 -29.51
C ARG A 56 3.20 13.32 -28.46
N ILE A 57 2.33 13.14 -27.48
CA ILE A 57 2.22 14.02 -26.31
C ILE A 57 2.97 13.33 -25.14
N LYS A 58 4.31 13.32 -25.20
CA LYS A 58 5.18 12.89 -24.08
C LYS A 58 6.00 14.09 -23.60
N ASP A 59 6.17 14.19 -22.28
CA ASP A 59 7.24 14.97 -21.67
C ASP A 59 8.57 14.55 -22.28
N VAL A 60 9.28 15.51 -22.88
CA VAL A 60 10.59 15.25 -23.46
C VAL A 60 11.61 15.71 -22.44
N ASN A 61 12.38 14.76 -21.91
CA ASN A 61 13.69 15.06 -21.38
C ASN A 61 14.55 15.59 -22.54
N LEU A 62 14.62 16.92 -22.64
CA LEU A 62 15.24 17.70 -23.72
C LEU A 62 16.75 17.46 -23.84
N ASP A 63 17.36 16.82 -22.84
CA ASP A 63 18.79 16.61 -22.78
C ASP A 63 19.25 15.43 -23.65
N LYS A 64 18.39 14.42 -23.87
CA LYS A 64 18.73 13.22 -24.65
C LYS A 64 18.79 13.46 -26.17
N GLU A 65 17.86 14.25 -26.73
CA GLU A 65 17.92 14.66 -28.15
C GLU A 65 19.10 15.62 -28.41
N ARG A 66 19.46 16.44 -27.42
CA ARG A 66 20.60 17.37 -27.45
C ARG A 66 21.93 16.61 -27.48
N GLU A 67 22.07 15.54 -26.69
CA GLU A 67 23.27 14.69 -26.69
C GLU A 67 23.48 13.95 -28.01
N GLU A 68 22.41 13.45 -28.63
CA GLU A 68 22.48 12.76 -29.92
C GLU A 68 22.83 13.69 -31.09
N GLU A 69 22.36 14.94 -31.09
CA GLU A 69 22.74 15.96 -32.07
C GLU A 69 24.18 16.47 -31.87
N ILE A 70 24.59 16.71 -30.63
CA ILE A 70 25.97 17.12 -30.30
C ILE A 70 26.96 16.01 -30.69
N ASN A 71 26.62 14.74 -30.47
CA ASN A 71 27.47 13.62 -30.86
C ASN A 71 27.54 13.41 -32.38
N ARG A 72 26.45 13.65 -33.12
CA ARG A 72 26.51 13.70 -34.60
C ARG A 72 27.42 14.82 -35.10
N TYR A 73 27.34 16.00 -34.50
CA TYR A 73 28.18 17.15 -34.86
C TYR A 73 29.66 16.93 -34.54
N LYS A 74 29.98 16.30 -33.40
CA LYS A 74 31.35 15.87 -33.03
C LYS A 74 31.92 14.81 -33.97
N THR A 75 31.07 13.97 -34.54
CA THR A 75 31.49 12.90 -35.47
C THR A 75 31.79 13.45 -36.88
N LEU A 76 31.01 14.43 -37.34
CA LEU A 76 31.22 15.13 -38.61
C LEU A 76 32.49 16.00 -38.59
N THR A 77 32.76 16.69 -37.49
CA THR A 77 33.97 17.53 -37.31
C THR A 77 35.28 16.74 -37.20
N ARG A 78 35.23 15.43 -36.89
CA ARG A 78 36.42 14.55 -36.85
C ARG A 78 36.87 14.11 -38.25
N LYS A 79 35.94 14.02 -39.22
CA LYS A 79 36.24 13.63 -40.62
C LYS A 79 36.83 14.76 -41.46
N GLU A 80 36.57 16.03 -41.10
CA GLU A 80 37.01 17.21 -41.86
C GLU A 80 38.38 17.77 -41.45
N LYS A 81 39.02 17.26 -40.39
CA LYS A 81 40.35 17.72 -39.94
C LYS A 81 41.53 17.14 -40.72
N LEU A 82 41.29 16.38 -41.79
CA LEU A 82 42.32 15.66 -42.55
C LEU A 82 42.89 16.39 -43.76
N LEU A 83 42.48 17.63 -44.06
CA LEU A 83 43.03 18.37 -45.21
C LEU A 83 43.58 19.75 -44.81
N ILE A 84 44.85 19.92 -45.14
CA ILE A 84 45.80 20.97 -44.75
C ILE A 84 45.38 22.32 -45.33
N LEU A 85 45.10 23.34 -44.49
CA LEU A 85 44.90 24.72 -44.99
C LEU A 85 45.45 25.84 -44.07
N SER A 86 45.89 26.89 -44.77
CA SER A 86 46.67 28.09 -44.41
C SER A 86 45.96 29.11 -43.49
N LYS A 87 46.77 30.00 -42.87
CA LYS A 87 46.45 30.83 -41.68
C LYS A 87 45.42 31.95 -41.90
N THR A 88 45.20 32.45 -43.12
CA THR A 88 44.31 33.60 -43.38
C THR A 88 42.84 33.18 -43.56
N GLU A 89 42.62 32.04 -44.21
CA GLU A 89 41.30 31.43 -44.42
C GLU A 89 40.63 31.04 -43.07
N ARG A 90 41.45 30.67 -42.08
CA ARG A 90 40.99 30.31 -40.72
C ARG A 90 40.27 31.45 -40.00
N ARG A 91 40.67 32.70 -40.23
CA ARG A 91 40.05 33.85 -39.54
C ARG A 91 38.68 34.18 -40.13
N ARG A 92 38.54 34.11 -41.46
CA ARG A 92 37.26 34.31 -42.15
C ARG A 92 36.29 33.16 -41.87
N ARG A 93 36.79 31.91 -41.91
CA ARG A 93 36.02 30.71 -41.56
C ARG A 93 35.52 30.73 -40.11
N LYS A 94 36.35 31.10 -39.13
CA LYS A 94 35.91 31.22 -37.72
C LYS A 94 34.82 32.27 -37.51
N LYS A 95 34.79 33.32 -38.33
CA LYS A 95 33.77 34.38 -38.25
C LYS A 95 32.46 33.93 -38.89
N ILE A 96 32.54 33.25 -40.03
CA ILE A 96 31.38 32.58 -40.67
C ILE A 96 30.83 31.50 -39.74
N GLU A 97 31.68 30.67 -39.14
CA GLU A 97 31.30 29.60 -38.20
C GLU A 97 30.63 30.15 -36.93
N ARG A 98 31.03 31.32 -36.42
CA ARG A 98 30.33 31.98 -35.31
C ARG A 98 28.94 32.46 -35.72
N LEU A 99 28.83 33.13 -36.87
CA LEU A 99 27.54 33.62 -37.38
C LEU A 99 26.58 32.48 -37.71
N GLU A 100 27.08 31.38 -38.28
CA GLU A 100 26.28 30.17 -38.52
C GLU A 100 25.79 29.53 -37.21
N LYS A 101 26.64 29.49 -36.17
CA LYS A 101 26.23 29.03 -34.83
C LYS A 101 25.15 29.92 -34.23
N GLU A 102 25.28 31.24 -34.33
CA GLU A 102 24.27 32.19 -33.84
C GLU A 102 22.93 32.03 -34.59
N ILE A 103 22.95 31.86 -35.92
CA ILE A 103 21.75 31.62 -36.72
C ILE A 103 21.08 30.28 -36.36
N VAL A 104 21.87 29.22 -36.12
CA VAL A 104 21.34 27.91 -35.72
C VAL A 104 20.71 27.98 -34.32
N VAL A 105 21.34 28.67 -33.37
CA VAL A 105 20.79 28.89 -32.02
C VAL A 105 19.48 29.67 -32.09
N ALA A 106 19.43 30.77 -32.85
CA ALA A 106 18.22 31.57 -33.01
C ALA A 106 17.06 30.79 -33.68
N ARG A 107 17.37 29.97 -34.70
CA ARG A 107 16.36 29.08 -35.33
C ARG A 107 15.87 28.00 -34.36
N ALA A 108 16.76 27.45 -33.54
CA ALA A 108 16.41 26.44 -32.54
C ALA A 108 15.51 27.02 -31.44
N GLU A 109 15.79 28.23 -30.95
CA GLU A 109 14.98 28.93 -29.95
C GLU A 109 13.58 29.32 -30.51
N HIS A 110 13.53 29.87 -31.73
CA HIS A 110 12.26 30.20 -32.38
C HIS A 110 11.40 28.94 -32.65
N SER A 111 12.03 27.84 -33.06
CA SER A 111 11.39 26.54 -33.27
C SER A 111 10.86 25.95 -31.96
N LYS A 112 11.61 26.08 -30.84
CA LYS A 112 11.18 25.65 -29.50
C LYS A 112 9.93 26.39 -29.02
N GLY A 113 9.89 27.72 -29.19
CA GLY A 113 8.73 28.54 -28.82
C GLY A 113 7.46 28.18 -29.62
N SER A 114 7.60 27.98 -30.93
CA SER A 114 6.48 27.61 -31.80
C SER A 114 5.97 26.16 -31.53
N LYS A 115 6.89 25.22 -31.29
CA LYS A 115 6.59 23.82 -30.96
C LYS A 115 5.84 23.67 -29.63
N SER A 116 6.22 24.47 -28.63
CA SER A 116 5.50 24.54 -27.35
C SER A 116 4.06 25.03 -27.54
N LYS A 117 3.86 26.10 -28.32
CA LYS A 117 2.54 26.66 -28.62
C LYS A 117 1.60 25.66 -29.31
N TYR A 118 2.05 25.01 -30.38
CA TYR A 118 1.21 24.04 -31.10
C TYR A 118 0.84 22.83 -30.26
N ARG A 119 1.75 22.38 -29.38
CA ARG A 119 1.48 21.27 -28.46
C ARG A 119 0.41 21.63 -27.44
N THR A 120 0.53 22.77 -26.76
CA THR A 120 -0.49 23.22 -25.80
C THR A 120 -1.86 23.36 -26.46
N GLU A 121 -1.91 23.90 -27.69
CA GLU A 121 -3.17 24.05 -28.42
C GLU A 121 -3.76 22.70 -28.86
N THR A 122 -2.90 21.75 -29.29
CA THR A 122 -3.33 20.39 -29.65
C THR A 122 -3.92 19.67 -28.44
N VAL A 123 -3.25 19.74 -27.30
CA VAL A 123 -3.71 19.14 -26.03
C VAL A 123 -5.06 19.70 -25.61
N LYS A 124 -5.21 21.03 -25.59
CA LYS A 124 -6.50 21.69 -25.29
C LYS A 124 -7.62 21.22 -26.22
N LEU A 125 -7.32 21.04 -27.51
CA LEU A 125 -8.30 20.62 -28.50
C LEU A 125 -8.69 19.15 -28.37
N VAL A 126 -7.74 18.26 -28.08
CA VAL A 126 -7.99 16.84 -27.78
C VAL A 126 -8.90 16.69 -26.56
N PHE A 127 -8.58 17.38 -25.46
CA PHE A 127 -9.43 17.38 -24.27
C PHE A 127 -10.82 17.96 -24.54
N THR A 128 -10.93 19.02 -25.33
CA THR A 128 -12.24 19.58 -25.73
C THR A 128 -13.09 18.56 -26.51
N ILE A 129 -12.47 17.75 -27.37
CA ILE A 129 -13.17 16.68 -28.10
C ILE A 129 -13.67 15.61 -27.12
N TYR A 130 -12.79 15.12 -26.25
CA TYR A 130 -13.10 14.10 -25.27
C TYR A 130 -14.19 14.54 -24.29
N PHE A 131 -14.05 15.71 -23.66
CA PHE A 131 -15.05 16.24 -22.75
C PHE A 131 -16.40 16.52 -23.42
N ARG A 132 -16.42 16.93 -24.70
CA ARG A 132 -17.69 17.09 -25.42
C ARG A 132 -18.42 15.76 -25.56
N ILE A 133 -17.71 14.69 -25.90
CA ILE A 133 -18.30 13.36 -26.04
C ILE A 133 -18.80 12.86 -24.68
N LEU A 134 -18.01 13.04 -23.62
CA LEU A 134 -18.41 12.66 -22.26
C LEU A 134 -19.62 13.45 -21.74
N LYS A 135 -19.73 14.76 -22.02
CA LYS A 135 -20.81 15.62 -21.54
C LYS A 135 -22.13 15.43 -22.30
N MET A 136 -22.11 14.94 -23.55
CA MET A 136 -23.29 14.91 -24.43
C MET A 136 -23.97 13.54 -24.55
N ASP A 137 -23.23 12.41 -24.46
CA ASP A 137 -23.81 11.08 -24.63
C ASP A 137 -22.99 9.96 -23.94
N PRO A 138 -23.22 9.73 -22.63
CA PRO A 138 -22.52 8.72 -21.84
C PRO A 138 -22.70 7.28 -22.34
N LYS A 139 -23.73 7.02 -23.16
CA LYS A 139 -24.09 5.68 -23.65
C LYS A 139 -23.54 5.38 -25.05
N SER A 140 -22.79 6.31 -25.64
CA SER A 140 -22.20 6.11 -26.97
C SER A 140 -21.08 5.08 -26.96
N GLY A 141 -20.99 4.26 -28.01
CA GLY A 141 -19.87 3.29 -28.22
C GLY A 141 -18.49 3.93 -28.38
N LEU A 142 -18.39 5.27 -28.26
CA LEU A 142 -17.16 6.05 -28.30
C LEU A 142 -16.50 6.19 -26.92
N MET A 143 -17.22 5.90 -25.83
CA MET A 143 -16.77 6.08 -24.45
C MET A 143 -15.41 5.40 -24.18
N GLY A 144 -15.26 4.13 -24.60
CA GLY A 144 -14.03 3.38 -24.39
C GLY A 144 -12.79 4.05 -25.00
N VAL A 145 -12.90 4.56 -26.23
CA VAL A 145 -11.78 5.23 -26.92
C VAL A 145 -11.48 6.60 -26.31
N VAL A 146 -12.50 7.32 -25.86
CA VAL A 146 -12.34 8.61 -25.18
C VAL A 146 -11.63 8.45 -23.83
N LEU A 147 -12.03 7.47 -23.01
CA LEU A 147 -11.40 7.19 -21.73
C LEU A 147 -9.96 6.69 -21.90
N GLN A 148 -9.71 5.83 -22.89
CA GLN A 148 -8.35 5.39 -23.23
C GLN A 148 -7.46 6.57 -23.65
N GLY A 149 -8.01 7.52 -24.42
CA GLY A 149 -7.33 8.75 -24.80
C GLY A 149 -7.02 9.66 -23.61
N LEU A 150 -7.98 9.84 -22.69
CA LEU A 150 -7.79 10.62 -21.46
C LEU A 150 -6.72 10.01 -20.55
N ALA A 151 -6.74 8.69 -20.36
CA ALA A 151 -5.74 7.97 -19.57
C ALA A 151 -4.33 8.15 -20.15
N LYS A 152 -4.19 8.03 -21.48
CA LYS A 152 -2.88 8.20 -22.15
C LYS A 152 -2.28 9.59 -22.00
N PHE A 153 -3.12 10.63 -21.91
CA PHE A 153 -2.69 12.02 -21.86
C PHE A 153 -2.88 12.65 -20.47
N ALA A 154 -3.18 11.84 -19.45
CA ALA A 154 -3.50 12.29 -18.10
C ALA A 154 -2.40 13.16 -17.48
N HIS A 155 -1.13 12.84 -17.74
CA HIS A 155 0.04 13.61 -17.29
C HIS A 155 0.10 15.04 -17.87
N THR A 156 -0.69 15.35 -18.89
CA THR A 156 -0.74 16.69 -19.53
C THR A 156 -1.98 17.51 -19.19
N ILE A 157 -2.81 17.01 -18.27
CA ILE A 157 -4.04 17.68 -17.82
C ILE A 157 -3.66 18.84 -16.91
N ASN A 158 -4.02 20.07 -17.32
CA ASN A 158 -3.93 21.23 -16.43
C ASN A 158 -5.01 21.16 -15.33
N VAL A 159 -4.75 21.78 -14.18
CA VAL A 159 -5.66 21.85 -13.02
C VAL A 159 -7.07 22.30 -13.43
N ASP A 160 -7.18 23.23 -14.39
CA ASP A 160 -8.46 23.75 -14.90
C ASP A 160 -9.38 22.68 -15.53
N PHE A 161 -8.81 21.58 -16.04
CA PHE A 161 -9.58 20.49 -16.67
C PHE A 161 -9.97 19.38 -15.68
N PHE A 162 -9.39 19.39 -14.48
CA PHE A 162 -9.62 18.37 -13.47
C PHE A 162 -11.02 18.51 -12.85
N THR A 163 -11.47 19.74 -12.61
CA THR A 163 -12.82 20.02 -12.09
C THR A 163 -13.91 19.55 -13.06
N ASP A 164 -13.74 19.81 -14.37
CA ASP A 164 -14.66 19.36 -15.42
C ASP A 164 -14.70 17.82 -15.55
N LEU A 165 -13.55 17.18 -15.38
CA LEU A 165 -13.40 15.72 -15.45
C LEU A 165 -14.10 15.04 -14.27
N VAL A 166 -13.91 15.55 -13.05
CA VAL A 166 -14.56 15.05 -11.83
C VAL A 166 -16.08 15.22 -11.90
N GLU A 167 -16.59 16.37 -12.35
CA GLU A 167 -18.03 16.61 -12.48
C GLU A 167 -18.69 15.63 -13.47
N VAL A 168 -18.01 15.35 -14.58
CA VAL A 168 -18.47 14.41 -15.60
C VAL A 168 -18.43 12.98 -15.09
N PHE A 169 -17.35 12.56 -14.42
CA PHE A 169 -17.29 11.23 -13.81
C PHE A 169 -18.38 11.04 -12.76
N ASN A 170 -18.62 12.03 -11.90
CA ASN A 170 -19.71 11.98 -10.92
C ASN A 170 -21.09 11.84 -11.59
N LYS A 171 -21.33 12.52 -12.72
CA LYS A 171 -22.58 12.41 -13.49
C LYS A 171 -22.73 11.08 -14.23
N VAL A 172 -21.64 10.48 -14.69
CA VAL A 172 -21.65 9.16 -15.35
C VAL A 172 -21.87 8.05 -14.33
N ILE A 173 -21.28 8.17 -13.14
CA ILE A 173 -21.46 7.24 -12.01
C ILE A 173 -22.90 7.27 -11.49
N ALA A 174 -23.57 8.42 -11.52
CA ALA A 174 -24.94 8.59 -11.00
C ALA A 174 -26.07 7.92 -11.82
N ASN A 175 -25.81 7.39 -13.02
CA ASN A 175 -26.87 7.11 -14.01
C ASN A 175 -27.21 5.63 -14.29
N ASP A 176 -26.62 4.63 -13.62
CA ASP A 176 -26.95 3.21 -13.84
C ASP A 176 -27.37 2.49 -12.55
N GLN A 177 -28.62 2.01 -12.53
CA GLN A 177 -29.30 1.45 -11.36
C GLN A 177 -29.46 -0.08 -11.46
N LEU A 178 -28.73 -0.81 -10.62
CA LEU A 178 -29.20 -2.00 -9.87
C LEU A 178 -28.05 -2.61 -9.02
N VAL A 179 -26.82 -2.70 -9.55
CA VAL A 179 -25.63 -3.17 -8.80
C VAL A 179 -25.06 -2.09 -7.87
N TYR A 180 -25.11 -0.81 -8.28
CA TYR A 180 -24.61 0.30 -7.46
C TYR A 180 -25.43 0.57 -6.22
N ARG A 181 -26.71 0.18 -6.13
CA ARG A 181 -27.49 0.45 -4.90
C ARG A 181 -26.98 -0.40 -3.73
N GLN A 182 -26.61 -1.64 -4.00
CA GLN A 182 -25.95 -2.53 -3.02
C GLN A 182 -24.53 -2.05 -2.72
N CYS A 183 -23.74 -1.68 -3.73
CA CYS A 183 -22.40 -1.13 -3.50
C CYS A 183 -22.42 0.21 -2.76
N LEU A 184 -23.32 1.14 -3.07
CA LEU A 184 -23.50 2.41 -2.37
C LEU A 184 -23.94 2.18 -0.93
N TYR A 185 -24.83 1.21 -0.70
CA TYR A 185 -25.25 0.85 0.65
C TYR A 185 -24.12 0.17 1.43
N ALA A 186 -23.32 -0.68 0.79
CA ALA A 186 -22.12 -1.26 1.39
C ALA A 186 -21.05 -0.20 1.68
N ILE A 187 -20.84 0.77 0.79
CA ILE A 187 -19.95 1.93 1.04
C ILE A 187 -20.47 2.73 2.23
N GLN A 188 -21.76 3.06 2.25
CA GLN A 188 -22.39 3.76 3.37
C GLN A 188 -22.16 3.01 4.69
N LYS A 189 -22.29 1.69 4.68
CA LYS A 189 -22.03 0.85 5.86
C LYS A 189 -20.56 0.79 6.25
N VAL A 190 -19.66 0.63 5.30
CA VAL A 190 -18.21 0.72 5.56
C VAL A 190 -17.86 2.07 6.18
N THR A 191 -18.46 3.17 5.71
CA THR A 191 -18.24 4.51 6.28
C THR A 191 -18.70 4.61 7.74
N GLU A 192 -19.85 4.00 8.06
CA GLU A 192 -20.38 3.90 9.42
C GLU A 192 -19.42 3.10 10.32
N TYR A 193 -18.97 1.94 9.86
CA TYR A 193 -18.09 1.05 10.64
C TYR A 193 -16.77 1.72 10.99
N VAL A 194 -16.14 2.43 10.04
CA VAL A 194 -14.81 3.03 10.24
C VAL A 194 -14.86 4.45 10.79
N GLY A 195 -16.06 5.03 10.92
CA GLY A 195 -16.26 6.43 11.30
C GLY A 195 -15.71 7.42 10.26
N ALA A 196 -15.85 7.10 8.97
CA ALA A 196 -15.53 8.01 7.86
C ALA A 196 -16.78 8.75 7.40
N LYS A 197 -16.60 9.86 6.70
CA LYS A 197 -17.69 10.45 5.90
C LYS A 197 -17.78 9.70 4.56
N GLU A 198 -18.98 9.62 3.99
CA GLU A 198 -19.22 8.98 2.68
C GLU A 198 -18.30 9.55 1.59
N GLU A 199 -18.09 10.87 1.59
CA GLU A 199 -17.21 11.57 0.63
C GLU A 199 -15.71 11.27 0.79
N ASN A 200 -15.32 10.61 1.89
CA ASN A 200 -13.93 10.27 2.17
C ASN A 200 -13.64 8.77 2.00
N VAL A 201 -14.47 8.05 1.25
CA VAL A 201 -14.24 6.64 0.91
C VAL A 201 -14.09 6.50 -0.59
N ASP A 202 -12.91 6.06 -1.01
CA ASP A 202 -12.55 5.91 -2.41
C ASP A 202 -12.43 4.43 -2.74
N ILE A 203 -13.33 3.91 -3.59
CA ILE A 203 -13.11 2.62 -4.25
C ILE A 203 -12.24 2.86 -5.48
N PHE A 204 -10.98 2.46 -5.41
CA PHE A 204 -10.02 2.72 -6.50
C PHE A 204 -9.80 1.51 -7.41
N THR A 205 -10.27 0.31 -7.04
CA THR A 205 -10.26 -0.85 -7.95
C THR A 205 -11.21 -1.96 -7.52
N VAL A 206 -11.78 -2.64 -8.51
CA VAL A 206 -12.61 -3.85 -8.38
C VAL A 206 -12.10 -4.81 -9.45
N MET A 207 -11.44 -5.89 -9.08
CA MET A 207 -10.76 -6.76 -10.04
C MET A 207 -11.07 -8.22 -9.81
N SER A 208 -11.03 -9.02 -10.88
CA SER A 208 -10.99 -10.48 -10.70
C SER A 208 -9.77 -10.83 -9.84
N SER A 209 -10.01 -11.66 -8.84
CA SER A 209 -8.97 -12.20 -7.96
C SER A 209 -7.93 -13.00 -8.75
N SER A 210 -6.84 -13.37 -8.07
CA SER A 210 -5.77 -14.23 -8.59
C SER A 210 -6.31 -15.46 -9.35
N PRO A 211 -5.60 -15.97 -10.40
CA PRO A 211 -6.04 -17.15 -11.18
C PRO A 211 -6.34 -18.41 -10.34
N SER A 212 -5.82 -18.47 -9.11
CA SER A 212 -6.08 -19.54 -8.15
C SER A 212 -7.50 -19.51 -7.55
N ARG A 213 -8.15 -18.35 -7.49
CA ARG A 213 -9.52 -18.18 -6.98
C ARG A 213 -10.48 -17.87 -8.13
N TYR A 214 -10.97 -18.92 -8.80
CA TYR A 214 -11.96 -18.78 -9.88
C TYR A 214 -13.28 -18.20 -9.34
N HIS A 215 -13.80 -17.17 -10.01
CA HIS A 215 -15.09 -16.50 -9.72
C HIS A 215 -15.16 -15.59 -8.47
N SER A 216 -14.03 -15.18 -7.89
CA SER A 216 -14.03 -14.12 -6.86
C SER A 216 -13.55 -12.76 -7.38
N VAL A 217 -13.91 -11.71 -6.65
CA VAL A 217 -13.60 -10.32 -6.97
C VAL A 217 -12.93 -9.68 -5.76
N ASP A 218 -11.76 -9.08 -5.99
CA ASP A 218 -11.05 -8.27 -5.02
C ASP A 218 -11.54 -6.82 -5.13
N VAL A 219 -12.02 -6.26 -4.02
CA VAL A 219 -12.40 -4.86 -3.90
C VAL A 219 -11.34 -4.15 -3.08
N ARG A 220 -10.74 -3.07 -3.61
CA ARG A 220 -9.86 -2.21 -2.81
C ARG A 220 -10.41 -0.81 -2.69
N TYR A 221 -10.33 -0.33 -1.47
CA TYR A 221 -10.81 0.98 -1.10
C TYR A 221 -9.84 1.62 -0.10
N SER A 222 -9.90 2.93 -0.02
CA SER A 222 -9.30 3.71 1.06
C SER A 222 -10.40 4.51 1.75
N ALA A 223 -10.25 4.72 3.05
CA ALA A 223 -11.07 5.67 3.78
C ALA A 223 -10.17 6.68 4.49
N HIS A 224 -10.61 7.93 4.58
CA HIS A 224 -9.81 8.98 5.21
C HIS A 224 -10.61 9.95 6.07
N GLY A 225 -9.90 10.60 6.98
CA GLY A 225 -10.32 11.86 7.58
C GLY A 225 -9.26 12.89 7.23
N SER A 226 -8.35 13.10 8.18
CA SER A 226 -7.05 13.71 7.98
C SER A 226 -6.13 13.19 9.09
N PRO A 227 -5.26 12.18 8.87
CA PRO A 227 -4.86 11.54 7.59
C PRO A 227 -5.79 10.40 7.11
N TYR A 228 -5.31 9.59 6.16
CA TYR A 228 -5.92 8.30 5.77
C TYR A 228 -5.97 7.33 6.95
N TYR A 229 -7.00 6.49 6.99
CA TYR A 229 -7.11 5.45 8.00
C TYR A 229 -6.21 4.26 7.66
N ASP A 230 -5.66 3.67 8.71
CA ASP A 230 -4.78 2.53 8.62
C ASP A 230 -5.52 1.27 8.11
N PRO A 231 -4.92 0.44 7.24
CA PRO A 231 -5.52 -0.81 6.78
C PRO A 231 -5.99 -1.73 7.92
N ASP A 232 -5.28 -1.79 9.04
CA ASP A 232 -5.65 -2.62 10.19
C ASP A 232 -7.00 -2.20 10.77
N LYS A 233 -7.22 -0.88 10.86
CA LYS A 233 -8.50 -0.31 11.28
C LYS A 233 -9.60 -0.70 10.30
N LEU A 234 -9.35 -0.55 9.00
CA LEU A 234 -10.34 -0.81 7.95
C LEU A 234 -10.73 -2.29 7.92
N ASN A 235 -9.74 -3.18 7.79
CA ASN A 235 -9.92 -4.62 7.72
C ASN A 235 -10.55 -5.17 9.02
N GLY A 236 -10.01 -4.77 10.18
CA GLY A 236 -10.50 -5.27 11.45
C GLY A 236 -11.93 -4.83 11.78
N LEU A 237 -12.29 -3.56 11.52
CA LEU A 237 -13.66 -3.07 11.78
C LEU A 237 -14.68 -3.62 10.78
N THR A 238 -14.31 -3.73 9.50
CA THR A 238 -15.20 -4.34 8.50
C THR A 238 -15.41 -5.83 8.76
N ALA A 239 -14.39 -6.57 9.20
CA ALA A 239 -14.51 -7.97 9.60
C ALA A 239 -15.53 -8.21 10.72
N THR A 240 -15.61 -7.29 11.70
CA THR A 240 -16.62 -7.40 12.78
C THR A 240 -18.08 -7.26 12.31
N HIS A 241 -18.30 -6.79 11.08
CA HIS A 241 -19.62 -6.60 10.48
C HIS A 241 -19.85 -7.50 9.26
N GLN A 242 -19.13 -8.62 9.15
CA GLN A 242 -19.24 -9.56 8.02
C GLN A 242 -20.68 -9.96 7.73
N ASP A 243 -21.41 -10.47 8.72
CA ASP A 243 -22.80 -10.95 8.56
C ASP A 243 -23.74 -9.87 8.00
N GLU A 244 -23.52 -8.60 8.34
CA GLU A 244 -24.28 -7.47 7.78
C GLU A 244 -23.83 -7.19 6.35
N LEU A 245 -22.53 -7.16 6.08
CA LEU A 245 -21.99 -6.89 4.75
C LEU A 245 -22.41 -7.95 3.72
N GLU A 246 -22.34 -9.24 4.06
CA GLU A 246 -22.74 -10.34 3.18
C GLU A 246 -24.22 -10.28 2.81
N ARG A 247 -25.09 -10.03 3.80
CA ARG A 247 -26.53 -9.86 3.58
C ARG A 247 -26.86 -8.68 2.68
N LEU A 248 -26.07 -7.62 2.73
CA LEU A 248 -26.29 -6.41 1.94
C LEU A 248 -25.79 -6.52 0.51
N LEU A 249 -24.65 -7.20 0.34
CA LEU A 249 -24.04 -7.45 -0.96
C LEU A 249 -24.66 -8.66 -1.68
N ASP A 250 -25.39 -9.51 -0.97
CA ASP A 250 -25.85 -10.82 -1.47
C ASP A 250 -24.67 -11.64 -2.01
N ALA A 251 -23.56 -11.61 -1.27
CA ALA A 251 -22.30 -12.22 -1.63
C ALA A 251 -21.57 -12.72 -0.38
N GLU A 252 -20.82 -13.80 -0.52
CA GLU A 252 -19.94 -14.33 0.52
C GLU A 252 -18.63 -13.53 0.56
N VAL A 253 -18.20 -13.14 1.75
CA VAL A 253 -16.89 -12.51 1.93
C VAL A 253 -15.87 -13.59 2.20
N LEU A 254 -14.92 -13.78 1.28
CA LEU A 254 -13.87 -14.81 1.46
C LEU A 254 -12.83 -14.41 2.51
N MET A 255 -12.47 -13.12 2.60
CA MET A 255 -11.50 -12.59 3.55
C MET A 255 -11.55 -11.07 3.61
N PHE A 256 -11.15 -10.51 4.76
CA PHE A 256 -10.83 -9.09 4.93
C PHE A 256 -9.31 -8.97 5.05
N GLY A 257 -8.70 -7.99 4.38
CA GLY A 257 -7.24 -7.97 4.22
C GLY A 257 -6.78 -9.16 3.37
N ILE A 258 -6.64 -8.96 2.06
CA ILE A 258 -6.27 -10.04 1.15
C ILE A 258 -4.91 -10.61 1.56
N ASP A 259 -4.90 -11.89 1.90
CA ASP A 259 -3.72 -12.61 2.39
C ASP A 259 -3.50 -13.86 1.53
N GLU A 260 -2.45 -13.83 0.70
CA GLU A 260 -2.06 -14.97 -0.14
C GLU A 260 -1.23 -16.02 0.63
N CYS A 261 -0.79 -15.67 1.85
CA CYS A 261 0.01 -16.47 2.76
C CYS A 261 -0.81 -17.16 3.86
N LEU A 262 -2.13 -16.93 3.93
CA LEU A 262 -3.00 -17.43 4.99
C LEU A 262 -3.04 -18.97 5.10
N TYR A 263 -2.84 -19.67 3.98
CA TYR A 263 -3.01 -21.12 3.90
C TYR A 263 -1.67 -21.84 3.71
N GLU A 264 -1.27 -22.62 4.72
CA GLU A 264 0.04 -23.33 4.82
C GLU A 264 0.36 -24.31 3.68
N LYS A 265 -0.58 -24.59 2.78
CA LYS A 265 -0.46 -25.62 1.72
C LYS A 265 -0.83 -25.10 0.33
N ASN A 266 -0.94 -23.79 0.14
CA ASN A 266 -1.07 -23.21 -1.18
C ASN A 266 0.28 -23.33 -1.92
N SER A 267 0.28 -23.81 -3.15
CA SER A 267 1.42 -24.39 -3.88
C SER A 267 2.60 -23.46 -4.20
N ILE A 268 2.60 -22.23 -3.68
CA ILE A 268 3.57 -21.17 -4.03
C ILE A 268 4.77 -21.17 -3.06
N CYS A 269 4.53 -21.24 -1.75
CA CYS A 269 5.58 -21.33 -0.74
C CYS A 269 5.52 -22.70 -0.06
N SER A 270 5.98 -23.73 -0.76
CA SER A 270 5.86 -25.13 -0.34
C SER A 270 6.67 -25.50 0.91
N GLU A 271 7.72 -24.73 1.24
CA GLU A 271 8.50 -24.85 2.48
C GLU A 271 8.99 -23.46 2.89
N GLY A 272 8.72 -23.02 4.12
CA GLY A 272 9.30 -21.79 4.68
C GLY A 272 8.32 -20.66 4.98
N SER A 273 8.85 -19.46 5.18
CA SER A 273 8.09 -18.25 5.53
C SER A 273 7.37 -17.65 4.32
N CYS A 274 6.33 -16.86 4.55
CA CYS A 274 5.58 -16.17 3.50
C CYS A 274 5.22 -14.75 3.93
N THR A 275 5.40 -13.79 3.02
CA THR A 275 4.97 -12.40 3.23
C THR A 275 4.11 -11.91 2.07
N ASN A 276 3.10 -11.11 2.37
CA ASN A 276 2.26 -10.47 1.37
C ASN A 276 2.96 -9.21 0.84
N ARG A 277 3.04 -9.08 -0.49
CA ARG A 277 3.53 -7.87 -1.14
C ARG A 277 2.46 -7.24 -2.03
N LEU A 278 2.26 -5.95 -1.87
CA LEU A 278 1.41 -5.17 -2.77
C LEU A 278 2.18 -4.85 -4.06
N GLN A 279 1.81 -5.49 -5.15
CA GLN A 279 2.30 -5.19 -6.49
C GLN A 279 1.35 -4.22 -7.20
N ILE A 280 1.83 -3.02 -7.50
CA ILE A 280 1.09 -1.99 -8.24
C ILE A 280 1.70 -1.88 -9.64
N THR A 281 0.87 -1.90 -10.68
CA THR A 281 1.32 -1.74 -12.07
C THR A 281 0.91 -0.39 -12.65
N GLU A 282 1.69 0.12 -13.61
CA GLU A 282 1.33 1.33 -14.37
C GLU A 282 0.21 1.07 -15.39
N GLN A 283 -0.21 -0.20 -15.56
CA GLN A 283 -1.29 -0.55 -16.47
C GLN A 283 -2.63 -0.41 -15.76
N PRO A 284 -3.56 0.41 -16.27
CA PRO A 284 -4.87 0.54 -15.66
C PRO A 284 -5.66 -0.76 -15.75
N TYR A 285 -6.37 -1.11 -14.68
CA TYR A 285 -7.30 -2.24 -14.68
C TYR A 285 -8.67 -1.78 -15.19
N ARG A 286 -9.09 -2.30 -16.34
CA ARG A 286 -10.38 -1.95 -16.94
C ARG A 286 -11.48 -2.84 -16.37
N VAL A 287 -12.40 -2.24 -15.63
CA VAL A 287 -13.63 -2.89 -15.13
C VAL A 287 -14.75 -2.54 -16.09
N THR A 288 -15.37 -3.52 -16.73
CA THR A 288 -16.44 -3.30 -17.71
C THR A 288 -17.68 -4.06 -17.29
N THR A 289 -18.82 -3.38 -17.19
CA THR A 289 -20.14 -3.99 -17.11
C THR A 289 -20.84 -3.87 -18.46
N ASN A 290 -22.05 -4.42 -18.58
CA ASN A 290 -22.88 -4.26 -19.78
C ASN A 290 -23.28 -2.80 -20.05
N THR A 291 -23.24 -1.90 -19.05
CA THR A 291 -23.67 -0.51 -19.19
C THR A 291 -22.59 0.54 -18.91
N SER A 292 -21.54 0.19 -18.16
CA SER A 292 -20.53 1.14 -17.68
C SER A 292 -19.11 0.57 -17.77
N THR A 293 -18.11 1.47 -17.75
CA THR A 293 -16.70 1.09 -17.66
C THR A 293 -16.02 2.01 -16.65
N PHE A 294 -15.31 1.41 -15.68
CA PHE A 294 -14.48 2.10 -14.71
C PHE A 294 -13.01 1.70 -14.93
N VAL A 295 -12.10 2.63 -14.69
CA VAL A 295 -10.66 2.40 -14.77
C VAL A 295 -10.10 2.45 -13.36
N GLY A 296 -9.68 1.30 -12.85
CA GLY A 296 -9.04 1.16 -11.55
C GLY A 296 -7.53 1.00 -11.64
N VAL A 297 -6.90 0.96 -10.48
CA VAL A 297 -5.47 0.62 -10.33
C VAL A 297 -5.31 -0.90 -10.33
N ASP A 298 -4.39 -1.43 -11.13
CA ASP A 298 -4.00 -2.84 -11.04
C ASP A 298 -3.03 -3.02 -9.86
N ALA A 299 -3.61 -3.34 -8.71
CA ALA A 299 -2.95 -3.53 -7.44
C ALA A 299 -3.27 -4.94 -6.92
N ARG A 300 -2.28 -5.85 -6.90
CA ARG A 300 -2.47 -7.26 -6.51
C ARG A 300 -1.63 -7.58 -5.30
N ILE A 301 -2.17 -8.38 -4.38
CA ILE A 301 -1.34 -9.01 -3.36
C ILE A 301 -0.70 -10.22 -4.02
N VAL A 302 0.61 -10.33 -3.90
CA VAL A 302 1.38 -11.48 -4.34
C VAL A 302 2.16 -12.03 -3.15
N PRO A 303 2.25 -13.36 -2.99
CA PRO A 303 3.06 -13.96 -1.94
C PRO A 303 4.55 -13.92 -2.34
N GLU A 304 5.41 -13.61 -1.37
CA GLU A 304 6.86 -13.77 -1.46
C GLU A 304 7.32 -14.72 -0.36
N CYS A 305 8.09 -15.75 -0.71
CA CYS A 305 8.48 -16.81 0.24
C CYS A 305 9.69 -16.40 1.10
N VAL A 306 9.53 -15.31 1.84
CA VAL A 306 10.49 -14.75 2.81
C VAL A 306 9.75 -14.29 4.06
N CYS A 307 10.44 -14.22 5.21
CA CYS A 307 9.87 -13.62 6.41
C CYS A 307 10.00 -12.09 6.30
N LEU A 308 8.91 -11.34 6.54
CA LEU A 308 8.94 -9.87 6.50
C LEU A 308 10.02 -9.26 7.41
N ALA A 309 10.29 -9.91 8.55
CA ALA A 309 11.32 -9.47 9.48
C ALA A 309 12.74 -9.51 8.87
N ASP A 310 13.03 -10.47 7.99
CA ASP A 310 14.33 -10.56 7.30
C ASP A 310 14.50 -9.43 6.28
N GLU A 311 13.43 -9.05 5.59
CA GLU A 311 13.42 -7.87 4.71
C GLU A 311 13.64 -6.57 5.51
N TYR A 312 12.95 -6.44 6.64
CA TYR A 312 13.11 -5.30 7.54
C TYR A 312 14.57 -5.14 7.99
N LEU A 313 15.23 -6.24 8.41
CA LEU A 313 16.61 -6.23 8.87
C LEU A 313 17.63 -6.03 7.73
N SER A 314 17.34 -6.53 6.52
CA SER A 314 18.24 -6.38 5.36
C SER A 314 18.18 -4.99 4.72
N SER A 315 17.16 -4.18 5.03
CA SER A 315 17.01 -2.79 4.59
C SER A 315 18.02 -1.80 5.24
N SER A 316 19.31 -2.05 5.05
CA SER A 316 20.43 -1.27 5.58
C SER A 316 20.56 0.14 4.98
N SER A 317 19.86 0.43 3.86
CA SER A 317 19.88 1.75 3.23
C SER A 317 18.83 2.65 3.83
N CYS A 318 19.29 3.55 4.70
CA CYS A 318 18.46 4.63 5.21
C CYS A 318 18.08 5.60 4.09
N SER A 319 16.79 5.94 3.99
CA SER A 319 16.25 6.99 3.13
C SER A 319 15.48 8.00 3.97
N ALA A 320 15.19 9.19 3.43
CA ALA A 320 14.38 10.19 4.11
C ALA A 320 12.99 9.66 4.52
N THR A 321 12.41 8.74 3.74
CA THR A 321 11.13 8.08 4.02
C THR A 321 11.25 6.89 4.97
N SER A 322 12.47 6.41 5.27
CA SER A 322 12.69 5.29 6.20
C SER A 322 12.67 5.71 7.67
N CYS A 323 12.83 7.00 7.95
CA CYS A 323 12.79 7.54 9.32
C CYS A 323 11.34 7.83 9.71
N LEU A 324 10.88 7.27 10.82
CA LEU A 324 9.56 7.56 11.37
C LEU A 324 9.63 8.74 12.35
N ASN A 325 8.48 9.28 12.72
CA ASN A 325 8.33 10.26 13.79
C ASN A 325 9.27 11.48 13.70
N GLY A 326 9.55 11.97 12.48
CA GLY A 326 10.40 13.14 12.24
C GLY A 326 11.91 12.88 12.38
N GLY A 327 12.34 11.62 12.46
CA GLY A 327 13.76 11.26 12.44
C GLY A 327 14.48 11.72 11.16
N THR A 328 15.80 11.90 11.25
CA THR A 328 16.65 12.28 10.11
C THR A 328 17.53 11.13 9.67
N CYS A 329 17.56 10.87 8.36
CA CYS A 329 18.51 9.96 7.77
C CYS A 329 19.87 10.63 7.63
N THR A 330 20.92 10.06 8.24
CA THR A 330 22.25 10.68 8.29
C THR A 330 23.17 10.20 7.16
N GLY A 331 22.85 9.07 6.53
CA GLY A 331 23.71 8.42 5.53
C GLY A 331 24.99 7.78 6.11
N ASP A 332 25.17 7.81 7.43
CA ASP A 332 26.27 7.15 8.14
C ASP A 332 25.95 5.67 8.33
N ALA A 333 26.85 4.77 7.91
CA ALA A 333 26.66 3.34 8.08
C ALA A 333 26.61 2.91 9.57
N ALA A 334 27.26 3.65 10.47
CA ALA A 334 27.32 3.31 11.90
C ALA A 334 26.12 3.85 12.70
N GLN A 335 25.60 5.02 12.31
CA GLN A 335 24.39 5.61 12.90
C GLN A 335 23.48 6.17 11.80
N PRO A 336 22.84 5.30 11.01
CA PRO A 336 22.07 5.73 9.84
C PRO A 336 20.85 6.60 10.17
N PHE A 337 20.37 6.53 11.41
CA PHE A 337 19.14 7.17 11.85
C PHE A 337 19.42 8.05 13.07
N ARG A 338 19.05 9.33 12.97
CA ARG A 338 19.10 10.28 14.08
C ARG A 338 17.67 10.62 14.53
N CYS A 339 17.32 10.19 15.73
CA CYS A 339 15.97 10.34 16.27
C CYS A 339 15.83 11.61 17.12
N ILE A 340 14.62 12.15 17.16
CA ILE A 340 14.22 13.21 18.07
C ILE A 340 14.02 12.60 19.46
N ASP A 341 14.19 13.40 20.53
CA ASP A 341 13.98 12.97 21.92
C ASP A 341 12.62 12.27 22.10
N GLY A 342 12.64 11.12 22.77
CA GLY A 342 11.48 10.24 22.98
C GLY A 342 11.33 9.12 21.94
N PHE A 343 12.07 9.17 20.82
CA PHE A 343 12.07 8.12 19.80
C PHE A 343 13.41 7.39 19.73
N GLN A 344 13.39 6.09 19.43
CA GLN A 344 14.57 5.24 19.52
C GLN A 344 14.64 4.20 18.38
N GLY A 345 15.81 3.58 18.24
CA GLY A 345 16.04 2.48 17.29
C GLY A 345 16.26 2.92 15.84
N PRO A 346 16.45 1.95 14.93
CA PRO A 346 16.89 2.18 13.55
C PRO A 346 15.83 2.80 12.64
N ARG A 347 14.65 3.18 13.13
CA ARG A 347 13.67 3.96 12.35
C ARG A 347 12.95 4.99 13.21
N CYS A 348 13.52 5.36 14.36
CA CYS A 348 12.94 6.35 15.28
C CYS A 348 11.51 6.03 15.69
N LYS A 349 11.33 4.83 16.24
CA LYS A 349 10.05 4.30 16.72
C LYS A 349 9.79 4.72 18.16
N GLY A 350 8.51 4.83 18.54
CA GLY A 350 8.09 4.83 19.93
C GLY A 350 8.15 3.40 20.47
N LEU A 351 8.91 3.20 21.55
CA LEU A 351 9.20 1.85 22.06
C LEU A 351 8.46 1.51 23.35
N ASP A 352 7.51 2.33 23.76
CA ASP A 352 6.72 2.09 24.96
C ASP A 352 5.24 2.42 24.78
N VAL A 353 4.39 1.81 25.60
CA VAL A 353 2.96 2.14 25.70
C VAL A 353 2.46 1.76 27.09
N SER A 354 1.54 2.54 27.65
CA SER A 354 0.89 2.18 28.91
C SER A 354 -0.63 2.10 28.79
N PHE A 355 -1.19 1.17 29.57
CA PHE A 355 -2.61 0.85 29.62
C PHE A 355 -3.10 0.90 31.06
N GLY A 356 -4.34 1.32 31.26
CA GLY A 356 -4.97 1.44 32.58
C GLY A 356 -6.02 0.37 32.87
N GLY A 357 -6.01 -0.76 32.15
CA GLY A 357 -6.96 -1.87 32.32
C GLY A 357 -8.23 -1.81 31.45
N THR A 358 -8.51 -0.69 30.79
CA THR A 358 -9.67 -0.54 29.89
C THR A 358 -9.30 -0.19 28.44
N GLY A 359 -8.01 0.01 28.18
CA GLY A 359 -7.50 0.44 26.90
C GLY A 359 -6.91 -0.70 26.08
N TRP A 360 -6.83 -0.50 24.78
CA TRP A 360 -6.24 -1.44 23.82
C TRP A 360 -5.73 -0.67 22.60
N ALA A 361 -4.83 -1.28 21.84
CA ALA A 361 -4.28 -0.73 20.60
C ALA A 361 -4.05 -1.85 19.57
N TRP A 362 -4.31 -1.57 18.30
CA TRP A 362 -4.10 -2.45 17.15
C TRP A 362 -2.84 -2.03 16.40
N TYR A 363 -2.07 -3.03 15.99
CA TYR A 363 -0.87 -2.90 15.16
C TYR A 363 -0.90 -3.93 14.03
N ASP A 364 0.06 -3.80 13.11
CA ASP A 364 0.29 -4.75 12.03
C ASP A 364 0.25 -6.21 12.57
N PRO A 365 -0.38 -7.15 11.84
CA PRO A 365 -0.37 -8.56 12.21
C PRO A 365 1.04 -9.12 12.34
N LEU A 366 1.21 -10.15 13.18
CA LEU A 366 2.48 -10.88 13.24
C LEU A 366 2.77 -11.55 11.89
N PRO A 367 3.95 -11.32 11.28
CA PRO A 367 4.30 -11.96 10.01
C PRO A 367 4.32 -13.49 10.07
N THR A 368 3.83 -14.15 9.02
CA THR A 368 3.85 -15.62 8.88
C THR A 368 5.26 -16.12 8.57
N CYS A 369 5.95 -16.62 9.60
CA CYS A 369 7.33 -17.11 9.48
C CYS A 369 7.48 -18.56 9.97
N ALA A 370 8.44 -19.30 9.42
CA ALA A 370 8.72 -20.71 9.78
C ALA A 370 9.10 -20.94 11.24
N SER A 371 9.57 -19.89 11.90
CA SER A 371 9.74 -19.82 13.35
C SER A 371 9.38 -18.42 13.82
N GLY A 372 8.85 -18.33 15.03
CA GLY A 372 8.55 -17.06 15.68
C GLY A 372 9.39 -16.84 16.92
N TYR A 373 9.87 -15.62 17.10
CA TYR A 373 10.55 -15.13 18.29
C TYR A 373 9.94 -13.77 18.65
N LEU A 374 9.05 -13.77 19.64
CA LEU A 374 8.39 -12.59 20.19
C LEU A 374 9.09 -12.20 21.49
N SER A 375 9.48 -10.92 21.62
CA SER A 375 10.05 -10.40 22.86
C SER A 375 9.43 -9.06 23.22
N LEU A 376 9.25 -8.82 24.52
CA LEU A 376 8.79 -7.55 25.07
C LEU A 376 9.18 -7.40 26.54
N THR A 377 9.27 -6.17 27.01
CA THR A 377 9.45 -5.84 28.43
C THR A 377 8.09 -5.47 29.04
N VAL A 378 7.76 -6.06 30.18
CA VAL A 378 6.51 -5.85 30.91
C VAL A 378 6.79 -5.21 32.27
N ILE A 379 6.04 -4.14 32.59
CA ILE A 379 5.96 -3.53 33.92
C ILE A 379 4.49 -3.57 34.35
N ALA A 380 4.11 -4.60 35.11
CA ALA A 380 2.72 -4.85 35.47
C ALA A 380 2.29 -4.05 36.72
N GLN A 381 1.06 -3.53 36.70
CA GLN A 381 0.42 -2.92 37.87
C GLN A 381 -0.65 -3.81 38.50
N THR A 382 -1.24 -4.70 37.70
CA THR A 382 -2.27 -5.66 38.13
C THR A 382 -1.83 -7.09 37.84
N GLY A 383 -2.26 -8.03 38.69
CA GLY A 383 -1.92 -9.45 38.54
C GLY A 383 -2.70 -10.18 37.46
N ASN A 384 -3.79 -9.60 36.98
CA ASN A 384 -4.61 -10.15 35.90
C ASN A 384 -4.73 -9.12 34.78
N GLY A 385 -4.65 -9.59 33.54
CA GLY A 385 -4.90 -8.78 32.35
C GLY A 385 -4.22 -9.32 31.09
N LEU A 386 -4.89 -9.17 29.96
CA LEU A 386 -4.43 -9.58 28.65
C LEU A 386 -3.37 -8.60 28.10
N ILE A 387 -2.14 -9.06 27.96
CA ILE A 387 -1.02 -8.25 27.47
C ILE A 387 -1.11 -8.07 25.96
N LEU A 388 -1.27 -9.17 25.22
CA LEU A 388 -1.41 -9.15 23.78
C LEU A 388 -2.20 -10.35 23.24
N TYR A 389 -2.79 -10.16 22.06
CA TYR A 389 -3.54 -11.15 21.32
C TYR A 389 -3.31 -10.94 19.81
N SER A 390 -2.91 -11.98 19.11
CA SER A 390 -2.74 -12.03 17.65
C SER A 390 -3.65 -13.13 17.12
N GLY A 391 -4.68 -12.76 16.37
CA GLY A 391 -5.70 -13.69 15.91
C GLY A 391 -6.91 -12.95 15.31
N PRO A 392 -7.96 -13.69 14.91
CA PRO A 392 -9.13 -13.10 14.30
C PRO A 392 -9.87 -12.11 15.22
N THR A 393 -10.35 -10.98 14.68
CA THR A 393 -11.20 -10.02 15.42
C THR A 393 -12.68 -10.42 15.44
N ALA A 394 -13.09 -11.25 14.49
CA ALA A 394 -14.43 -11.81 14.33
C ALA A 394 -14.31 -13.23 13.77
N VAL A 395 -15.39 -14.00 13.80
CA VAL A 395 -15.38 -15.37 13.23
C VAL A 395 -14.97 -15.28 11.76
N PRO A 396 -13.84 -15.89 11.35
CA PRO A 396 -13.40 -15.82 9.97
C PRO A 396 -14.39 -16.57 9.06
N PRO A 397 -14.52 -16.16 7.78
CA PRO A 397 -15.32 -16.88 6.80
C PRO A 397 -14.94 -18.37 6.69
N ASP A 398 -13.62 -18.63 6.72
CA ASP A 398 -13.05 -19.97 6.74
C ASP A 398 -12.59 -20.32 8.15
N THR A 399 -13.36 -21.15 8.84
CA THR A 399 -13.05 -21.59 10.20
C THR A 399 -11.98 -22.68 10.28
N THR A 400 -11.43 -23.14 9.14
CA THR A 400 -10.32 -24.10 9.14
C THR A 400 -9.00 -23.47 9.56
N VAL A 401 -8.86 -22.15 9.37
CA VAL A 401 -7.76 -21.36 9.93
C VAL A 401 -8.20 -20.85 11.30
N SER A 402 -7.66 -21.49 12.35
CA SER A 402 -8.04 -21.23 13.74
C SER A 402 -6.89 -20.69 14.57
N ASP A 403 -5.82 -20.24 13.91
CA ASP A 403 -4.56 -19.88 14.51
C ASP A 403 -4.71 -18.64 15.41
N PHE A 404 -4.07 -18.68 16.57
CA PHE A 404 -3.94 -17.50 17.43
C PHE A 404 -2.78 -17.63 18.41
N LEU A 405 -2.29 -16.48 18.87
CA LEU A 405 -1.33 -16.36 19.95
C LEU A 405 -1.84 -15.34 20.96
N ALA A 406 -1.78 -15.66 22.25
CA ALA A 406 -2.12 -14.71 23.30
C ALA A 406 -1.22 -14.84 24.52
N VAL A 407 -0.98 -13.70 25.19
CA VAL A 407 -0.24 -13.64 26.45
C VAL A 407 -1.04 -12.85 27.46
N GLU A 408 -1.31 -13.44 28.61
CA GLU A 408 -1.97 -12.77 29.73
C GLU A 408 -1.12 -12.84 31.00
N LEU A 409 -1.44 -12.00 31.96
CA LEU A 409 -1.10 -12.21 33.36
C LEU A 409 -2.25 -12.90 34.07
N ARG A 410 -1.93 -13.91 34.86
CA ARG A 410 -2.85 -14.57 35.78
C ARG A 410 -2.19 -14.68 37.15
N GLU A 411 -2.78 -14.02 38.13
CA GLU A 411 -2.25 -13.94 39.50
C GLU A 411 -0.78 -13.48 39.57
N GLY A 412 -0.37 -12.60 38.64
CA GLY A 412 0.97 -12.05 38.55
C GLY A 412 1.98 -12.92 37.79
N SER A 413 1.59 -14.08 37.28
CA SER A 413 2.44 -14.96 36.45
C SER A 413 2.00 -14.91 34.98
N PRO A 414 2.92 -14.96 34.00
CA PRO A 414 2.56 -14.93 32.60
C PRO A 414 2.01 -16.28 32.14
N VAL A 415 1.01 -16.26 31.27
CA VAL A 415 0.42 -17.44 30.63
C VAL A 415 0.38 -17.21 29.13
N LEU A 416 0.94 -18.17 28.38
CA LEU A 416 0.95 -18.17 26.92
C LEU A 416 -0.10 -19.15 26.38
N TYR A 417 -0.82 -18.71 25.36
CA TYR A 417 -1.72 -19.53 24.53
C TYR A 417 -1.21 -19.48 23.10
N LEU A 418 -1.07 -20.65 22.47
CA LEU A 418 -0.67 -20.77 21.07
C LEU A 418 -1.46 -21.88 20.39
N ASP A 419 -2.17 -21.55 19.32
CA ASP A 419 -2.79 -22.48 18.40
C ASP A 419 -2.27 -22.17 16.99
N LEU A 420 -1.72 -23.19 16.32
CA LEU A 420 -1.30 -23.10 14.91
C LEU A 420 -2.38 -23.73 13.99
N GLY A 421 -3.60 -23.89 14.49
CA GLY A 421 -4.72 -24.49 13.74
C GLY A 421 -4.90 -25.99 13.95
N SER A 422 -4.15 -26.58 14.89
CA SER A 422 -4.19 -28.02 15.21
C SER A 422 -4.54 -28.29 16.67
N GLY A 423 -4.76 -27.26 17.48
CA GLY A 423 -5.18 -27.38 18.86
C GLY A 423 -4.36 -26.51 19.80
N THR A 424 -5.05 -25.95 20.79
CA THR A 424 -4.49 -24.89 21.62
C THR A 424 -3.52 -25.44 22.65
N LYS A 425 -2.31 -24.86 22.69
CA LYS A 425 -1.31 -25.09 23.73
C LYS A 425 -1.29 -23.96 24.73
N ARG A 426 -1.46 -24.30 26.01
CA ARG A 426 -1.39 -23.38 27.14
C ARG A 426 -0.13 -23.64 27.96
N LEU A 427 0.72 -22.63 28.12
CA LEU A 427 1.98 -22.69 28.87
C LEU A 427 1.93 -21.75 30.06
N GLU A 428 2.28 -22.28 31.24
CA GLU A 428 2.48 -21.53 32.47
C GLU A 428 3.89 -21.79 33.00
N LEU A 429 4.47 -20.83 33.70
CA LEU A 429 5.73 -21.07 34.40
C LEU A 429 5.54 -22.10 35.53
N PRO A 430 6.48 -23.05 35.71
CA PRO A 430 6.38 -24.03 36.80
C PRO A 430 6.37 -23.39 38.19
N ASP A 431 7.09 -22.27 38.36
CA ASP A 431 7.16 -21.53 39.61
C ASP A 431 6.32 -20.24 39.54
N ARG A 432 5.18 -20.27 40.22
CA ARG A 432 4.27 -19.12 40.35
C ARG A 432 4.70 -18.12 41.43
N SER A 433 5.77 -18.37 42.18
CA SER A 433 6.27 -17.43 43.20
C SER A 433 6.84 -16.15 42.58
N ARG A 434 7.23 -16.20 41.30
CA ARG A 434 7.73 -15.05 40.56
C ARG A 434 6.57 -14.20 40.05
N ASN A 435 6.21 -13.22 40.86
CA ASN A 435 5.16 -12.26 40.57
C ASN A 435 5.73 -11.06 39.78
N LEU A 436 5.20 -10.82 38.59
CA LEU A 436 5.56 -9.71 37.70
C LEU A 436 5.02 -8.35 38.19
N VAL A 437 4.15 -8.34 39.21
CA VAL A 437 3.58 -7.15 39.86
C VAL A 437 4.47 -6.72 41.03
N ASP A 438 5.74 -6.47 40.76
CA ASP A 438 6.75 -6.04 41.73
C ASP A 438 7.27 -4.61 41.48
N GLY A 439 6.65 -3.91 40.52
CA GLY A 439 7.03 -2.56 40.09
C GLY A 439 8.32 -2.51 39.27
N LYS A 440 8.89 -3.66 38.89
CA LYS A 440 10.10 -3.75 38.07
C LYS A 440 9.77 -4.14 36.62
N ALA A 441 10.74 -3.93 35.76
CA ALA A 441 10.70 -4.36 34.37
C ALA A 441 11.16 -5.81 34.24
N HIS A 442 10.38 -6.62 33.53
CA HIS A 442 10.67 -8.02 33.25
C HIS A 442 10.63 -8.25 31.75
N ASP A 443 11.69 -8.83 31.20
CA ASP A 443 11.74 -9.21 29.79
C ASP A 443 11.05 -10.57 29.64
N LEU A 444 10.08 -10.65 28.73
CA LEU A 444 9.36 -11.86 28.37
C LEU A 444 9.74 -12.24 26.94
N GLU A 445 10.20 -13.47 26.77
CA GLU A 445 10.63 -14.03 25.49
C GLU A 445 9.79 -15.27 25.18
N ILE A 446 9.25 -15.33 23.98
CA ILE A 446 8.42 -16.44 23.49
C ILE A 446 9.01 -16.87 22.15
N SER A 447 9.30 -18.15 22.01
CA SER A 447 9.85 -18.71 20.78
C SER A 447 9.12 -19.98 20.40
N TRP A 448 8.80 -20.14 19.12
CA TRP A 448 8.23 -21.37 18.59
C TRP A 448 8.82 -21.72 17.22
N ASN A 449 8.76 -23.00 16.91
CA ASN A 449 9.03 -23.58 15.61
C ASN A 449 7.98 -24.65 15.32
N GLN A 450 8.13 -25.41 14.23
CA GLN A 450 7.22 -26.48 13.82
C GLN A 450 6.97 -27.59 14.86
N ARG A 451 7.77 -27.70 15.93
CA ARG A 451 7.72 -28.83 16.88
C ARG A 451 7.42 -28.42 18.31
N SER A 452 7.88 -27.24 18.72
CA SER A 452 7.93 -26.86 20.12
C SER A 452 7.72 -25.37 20.30
N VAL A 453 7.13 -25.02 21.43
CA VAL A 453 6.98 -23.65 21.92
C VAL A 453 7.67 -23.53 23.28
N GLN A 454 8.26 -22.36 23.53
CA GLN A 454 8.91 -21.99 24.78
C GLN A 454 8.53 -20.55 25.16
N MET A 455 8.31 -20.34 26.46
CA MET A 455 8.16 -19.04 27.10
C MET A 455 9.23 -18.92 28.19
N ARG A 456 9.93 -17.79 28.28
CA ARG A 456 11.03 -17.56 29.23
C ARG A 456 11.05 -16.12 29.71
N LEU A 457 11.46 -15.91 30.97
CA LEU A 457 11.79 -14.58 31.49
C LEU A 457 13.28 -14.27 31.29
N GLY A 458 13.62 -13.11 30.71
CA GLY A 458 14.99 -12.76 30.29
C GLY A 458 16.00 -12.61 31.42
N GLN A 459 15.57 -12.21 32.63
CA GLN A 459 16.41 -12.15 33.84
C GLN A 459 16.63 -13.55 34.47
N CYS A 460 16.77 -14.57 33.64
CA CYS A 460 17.11 -15.91 34.06
C CYS A 460 18.46 -16.29 33.48
N SER A 461 19.37 -16.73 34.36
CA SER A 461 20.57 -17.43 33.94
C SER A 461 20.17 -18.69 33.16
N ASP A 462 20.91 -18.99 32.09
CA ASP A 462 20.64 -20.15 31.25
C ASP A 462 20.53 -21.44 32.08
N GLY A 463 19.48 -22.22 31.80
CA GLY A 463 19.28 -23.54 32.42
C GLY A 463 18.47 -23.56 33.72
N GLN A 464 17.90 -22.44 34.19
CA GLN A 464 16.96 -22.46 35.33
C GLN A 464 15.56 -22.92 34.88
N PRO A 465 15.10 -24.13 35.26
CA PRO A 465 13.87 -24.71 34.72
C PRO A 465 12.59 -24.03 35.23
N TYR A 466 12.68 -23.24 36.30
CA TYR A 466 11.51 -22.64 36.96
C TYR A 466 11.01 -21.33 36.33
N CYS A 467 11.81 -20.69 35.47
CA CYS A 467 11.44 -19.44 34.80
C CYS A 467 11.38 -19.58 33.28
N SER A 468 11.35 -20.82 32.81
CA SER A 468 10.98 -21.15 31.45
C SER A 468 9.93 -22.25 31.47
N ALA A 469 9.04 -22.21 30.51
CA ALA A 469 8.08 -23.26 30.24
C ALA A 469 8.24 -23.64 28.77
N SER A 470 8.23 -24.93 28.47
CA SER A 470 8.27 -25.42 27.09
C SER A 470 7.35 -26.60 26.92
N SER A 471 6.87 -26.79 25.69
CA SER A 471 6.04 -27.94 25.35
C SER A 471 6.13 -28.26 23.87
N SER A 472 5.82 -29.51 23.52
CA SER A 472 5.56 -29.86 22.12
C SER A 472 4.23 -29.25 21.66
N LEU A 473 4.21 -28.82 20.40
CA LEU A 473 2.99 -28.37 19.74
C LEU A 473 2.05 -29.54 19.42
N VAL A 474 0.80 -29.21 19.11
CA VAL A 474 -0.25 -30.19 18.82
C VAL A 474 -0.44 -30.28 17.31
N GLY A 475 -0.62 -31.51 16.81
CA GLY A 475 -0.95 -31.78 15.40
C GLY A 475 0.17 -31.48 14.41
N SER A 476 -0.21 -31.05 13.21
CA SER A 476 0.66 -31.03 12.03
C SER A 476 0.80 -29.68 11.34
N ASN A 477 0.06 -28.66 11.78
CA ASN A 477 0.22 -27.31 11.26
C ASN A 477 1.48 -26.66 11.86
N GLU A 478 2.10 -25.78 11.09
CA GLU A 478 3.51 -25.41 11.29
C GLU A 478 3.74 -23.91 11.50
N TYR A 479 2.81 -23.07 11.05
CA TYR A 479 2.92 -21.62 10.98
C TYR A 479 1.80 -20.96 11.78
N LEU A 480 2.00 -19.70 12.15
CA LEU A 480 0.97 -18.88 12.80
C LEU A 480 0.30 -18.02 11.72
N ASN A 481 -0.86 -18.45 11.22
CA ASN A 481 -1.56 -17.80 10.09
C ASN A 481 -2.67 -16.89 10.60
N VAL A 482 -2.30 -15.66 10.96
CA VAL A 482 -3.23 -14.66 11.50
C VAL A 482 -3.47 -13.54 10.50
N ASN A 483 -4.74 -13.25 10.22
CA ASN A 483 -5.17 -12.16 9.34
C ASN A 483 -5.97 -11.06 10.08
N GLY A 484 -5.83 -11.03 11.41
CA GLY A 484 -6.34 -9.96 12.26
C GLY A 484 -5.18 -9.14 12.82
N PRO A 485 -5.44 -7.87 13.21
CA PRO A 485 -4.41 -7.01 13.80
C PRO A 485 -3.89 -7.59 15.12
N LEU A 486 -2.63 -7.27 15.43
CA LEU A 486 -2.05 -7.53 16.74
C LEU A 486 -2.69 -6.57 17.76
N GLN A 487 -3.43 -7.11 18.72
CA GLN A 487 -4.07 -6.35 19.78
C GLN A 487 -3.20 -6.35 21.03
N VAL A 488 -2.93 -5.18 21.59
CA VAL A 488 -2.05 -5.00 22.75
C VAL A 488 -2.78 -4.22 23.84
N GLY A 489 -2.61 -4.63 25.09
CA GLY A 489 -3.18 -4.00 26.28
C GLY A 489 -4.61 -4.44 26.62
N GLY A 490 -5.32 -5.04 25.67
CA GLY A 490 -6.69 -5.53 25.84
C GLY A 490 -7.18 -6.12 24.52
N ILE A 491 -8.47 -6.42 24.46
CA ILE A 491 -9.07 -7.06 23.29
C ILE A 491 -10.40 -6.42 22.91
N THR A 492 -10.69 -6.48 21.62
CA THR A 492 -11.95 -6.04 21.00
C THR A 492 -12.79 -7.22 20.52
N ALA A 493 -12.16 -8.37 20.28
CA ALA A 493 -12.79 -9.58 19.81
C ALA A 493 -13.61 -10.25 20.92
N ASP A 494 -14.73 -10.87 20.53
CA ASP A 494 -15.51 -11.74 21.41
C ASP A 494 -14.84 -13.13 21.46
N LEU A 495 -13.97 -13.32 22.45
CA LEU A 495 -13.20 -14.55 22.61
C LEU A 495 -14.09 -15.78 22.85
N GLN A 496 -15.26 -15.62 23.49
CA GLN A 496 -16.16 -16.74 23.73
C GLN A 496 -16.84 -17.17 22.43
N LYS A 497 -17.29 -16.21 21.60
CA LYS A 497 -17.83 -16.50 20.26
C LYS A 497 -16.77 -17.17 19.38
N LEU A 498 -15.54 -16.66 19.39
CA LEU A 498 -14.43 -17.25 18.64
C LEU A 498 -14.08 -18.65 19.13
N GLN A 499 -14.02 -18.87 20.44
CA GLN A 499 -13.76 -20.19 21.02
C GLN A 499 -14.75 -21.23 20.51
N LEU A 500 -16.04 -20.89 20.49
CA LEU A 500 -17.10 -21.78 20.04
C LEU A 500 -17.00 -22.07 18.53
N ALA A 501 -16.73 -21.04 17.73
CA ALA A 501 -16.67 -21.18 16.27
C ALA A 501 -15.40 -21.90 15.78
N LEU A 502 -14.26 -21.67 16.43
CA LEU A 502 -12.95 -22.19 16.05
C LEU A 502 -12.50 -23.39 16.90
N ASN A 503 -13.35 -23.84 17.83
CA ASN A 503 -13.11 -24.98 18.71
C ASN A 503 -11.80 -24.88 19.52
N TRP A 504 -11.50 -23.69 20.04
CA TRP A 504 -10.30 -23.47 20.86
C TRP A 504 -10.38 -24.18 22.20
N GLY A 505 -9.35 -24.95 22.52
CA GLY A 505 -9.30 -25.75 23.75
C GLY A 505 -9.20 -24.90 25.02
N SER A 506 -8.65 -23.70 24.90
CA SER A 506 -8.57 -22.72 25.99
C SER A 506 -8.41 -21.32 25.41
N ILE A 507 -8.95 -20.31 26.08
CA ILE A 507 -8.82 -18.89 25.70
C ILE A 507 -8.25 -18.07 26.85
N PRO A 508 -7.61 -16.92 26.57
CA PRO A 508 -7.20 -15.99 27.61
C PRO A 508 -8.40 -15.22 28.20
N THR A 509 -8.15 -14.40 29.20
CA THR A 509 -9.08 -13.42 29.75
C THR A 509 -9.38 -12.27 28.77
N ASP A 510 -10.56 -11.66 28.93
CA ASP A 510 -10.97 -10.41 28.30
C ASP A 510 -10.67 -9.17 29.17
N ILE A 511 -10.12 -9.36 30.38
CA ILE A 511 -9.70 -8.27 31.26
C ILE A 511 -8.52 -7.54 30.61
N GLY A 512 -8.65 -6.22 30.44
CA GLY A 512 -7.55 -5.39 29.91
C GLY A 512 -6.35 -5.32 30.86
N PHE A 513 -5.16 -5.25 30.30
CA PHE A 513 -3.90 -5.09 31.01
C PHE A 513 -3.76 -3.69 31.62
N SER A 514 -3.27 -3.63 32.85
CA SER A 514 -2.86 -2.39 33.51
C SER A 514 -1.36 -2.42 33.78
N GLY A 515 -0.63 -1.49 33.18
CA GLY A 515 0.81 -1.42 33.26
C GLY A 515 1.44 -0.78 32.04
N CYS A 516 2.72 -1.07 31.84
CA CYS A 516 3.51 -0.59 30.73
C CYS A 516 4.14 -1.76 29.97
N LEU A 517 4.17 -1.63 28.64
CA LEU A 517 4.84 -2.54 27.72
C LEU A 517 5.91 -1.78 26.95
N GLN A 518 7.07 -2.38 26.75
CA GLN A 518 8.18 -1.78 26.01
C GLN A 518 8.84 -2.77 25.07
N ASN A 519 9.54 -2.26 24.06
CA ASN A 519 10.42 -3.02 23.17
C ASN A 519 9.76 -4.28 22.56
N LEU A 520 8.50 -4.15 22.10
CA LEU A 520 7.81 -5.25 21.42
C LEU A 520 8.51 -5.55 20.08
N THR A 521 9.03 -6.77 19.93
CA THR A 521 9.73 -7.23 18.73
C THR A 521 9.25 -8.61 18.29
N PHE A 522 9.18 -8.85 16.99
CA PHE A 522 8.97 -10.17 16.40
C PHE A 522 10.06 -10.48 15.38
N ASN A 523 10.85 -11.54 15.57
CA ASN A 523 11.97 -11.92 14.69
C ASN A 523 12.93 -10.75 14.37
N GLY A 524 13.12 -9.83 15.32
CA GLY A 524 13.94 -8.62 15.16
C GLY A 524 13.22 -7.41 14.52
N LEU A 525 12.00 -7.58 13.98
CA LEU A 525 11.12 -6.48 13.61
C LEU A 525 10.60 -5.80 14.89
N THR A 526 11.01 -4.56 15.14
CA THR A 526 10.52 -3.75 16.26
C THR A 526 9.20 -3.07 15.90
N TYR A 527 8.18 -3.16 16.75
CA TYR A 527 6.90 -2.45 16.53
C TYR A 527 6.99 -0.97 16.94
N ASN A 528 6.30 -0.09 16.22
CA ASN A 528 6.18 1.33 16.59
C ASN A 528 4.97 1.52 17.50
N LEU A 529 5.17 1.47 18.82
CA LEU A 529 4.09 1.52 19.81
C LEU A 529 3.40 2.89 19.91
N TYR A 530 3.94 3.94 19.27
CA TYR A 530 3.30 5.27 19.22
C TYR A 530 2.40 5.49 18.00
N ASP A 531 2.34 4.53 17.08
CA ASP A 531 1.57 4.64 15.84
C ASP A 531 0.65 3.41 15.63
N PRO A 532 -0.28 3.15 16.57
CA PRO A 532 -1.27 2.08 16.37
C PRO A 532 -2.31 2.47 15.31
N GLY A 533 -2.68 1.53 14.44
CA GLY A 533 -3.67 1.75 13.39
C GLY A 533 -5.08 2.05 13.93
N PHE A 534 -5.43 1.49 15.10
CA PHE A 534 -6.67 1.78 15.81
C PHE A 534 -6.53 1.55 17.32
N PHE A 535 -7.17 2.36 18.16
CA PHE A 535 -6.98 2.24 19.60
C PHE A 535 -8.09 2.88 20.43
N LYS A 536 -8.20 2.46 21.69
CA LYS A 536 -9.02 3.11 22.72
C LYS A 536 -8.20 3.34 23.98
N THR A 537 -8.04 4.60 24.37
CA THR A 537 -7.43 5.00 25.65
C THR A 537 -6.05 4.40 26.01
N PRO A 538 -5.12 4.11 25.06
CA PRO A 538 -3.72 3.93 25.43
C PRO A 538 -3.16 5.30 25.83
N ARG A 539 -2.27 5.32 26.82
CA ARG A 539 -1.46 6.51 27.07
C ARG A 539 -0.24 6.44 26.16
N LEU A 540 -0.33 7.16 25.05
CA LEU A 540 0.75 7.38 24.10
C LEU A 540 1.27 8.79 24.36
N LEU A 541 2.39 8.91 25.06
CA LEU A 541 3.00 10.20 25.35
C LEU A 541 4.31 10.28 24.59
N ALA A 542 4.38 11.19 23.63
CA ALA A 542 5.63 11.69 23.07
C ALA A 542 5.72 13.19 23.41
N PRO A 543 6.87 13.73 23.83
CA PRO A 543 8.20 13.12 23.92
C PRO A 543 8.52 12.47 25.31
N VAL A 544 7.56 12.44 26.24
CA VAL A 544 7.74 11.89 27.59
C VAL A 544 7.30 10.44 27.59
N SER A 545 8.18 9.50 27.94
CA SER A 545 7.83 8.06 28.03
C SER A 545 6.50 7.85 28.76
N SER A 546 5.64 7.02 28.17
CA SER A 546 4.37 6.64 28.78
C SER A 546 4.56 5.76 30.02
N CYS A 547 5.78 5.24 30.18
CA CYS A 547 6.15 4.36 31.27
C CYS A 547 6.98 5.09 32.33
N PRO A 548 6.83 4.72 33.62
CA PRO A 548 7.71 5.25 34.65
C PRO A 548 9.17 4.91 34.30
N SER A 549 10.03 5.92 34.17
CA SER A 549 11.45 5.72 33.94
C SER A 549 12.05 4.84 35.04
N ARG A 550 13.01 3.97 34.71
CA ARG A 550 13.86 3.29 35.71
C ARG A 550 14.37 4.35 36.68
N ARG A 551 13.80 4.45 37.89
CA ARG A 551 14.46 5.20 38.96
C ARG A 551 15.73 4.42 39.24
N VAL A 552 16.85 4.91 38.73
CA VAL A 552 18.16 4.60 39.31
C VAL A 552 18.07 5.12 40.73
N VAL A 553 17.76 4.22 41.67
CA VAL A 553 18.00 4.48 43.08
C VAL A 553 19.51 4.56 43.18
N LEU A 554 20.05 5.78 43.11
CA LEU A 554 21.40 6.04 43.59
C LEU A 554 21.37 5.62 45.06
N ALA A 555 21.97 4.47 45.35
CA ALA A 555 22.26 4.08 46.72
C ALA A 555 23.07 5.23 47.33
N GLY A 556 22.50 5.90 48.33
CA GLY A 556 23.23 6.88 49.13
C GLY A 556 24.38 6.18 49.83
N ASN A 557 25.57 6.77 49.69
CA ASN A 557 26.77 6.43 50.48
C ASN A 557 26.54 6.60 51.98
#